data_AF-A0A139P5V3-F1
#
_entry.id   AF-A0A139P5V3-F1
#
_cell.length_a   1.000
_cell.length_b   1.000
_cell.length_c   1.000
_cell.angle_alpha   90.00
_cell.angle_beta   90.00
_cell.angle_gamma   90.00
#
_symmetry.space_group_name_H-M   'P 1'
#
loop_
_entity.id
_entity.type
_entity.pdbx_description
1 polymer ?
#
loop_
_entity_poly.entity_id
_entity_poly.type
_entity_poly.pdbx_seq_one_letter_code
_entity_poly.pdbx_strand_id
1 'polypeptide(L)'
;MNKRTLNQEEISQEYGIIARSIAPIGLMMAVFNTAYSLWFGFAWGIAGWIIFALTAICNIYILCSSLSNIRHARQFEAHETEDSRRIGRQMGILSGISYSSIWILAIILPFFHGEKYIFPMLTMIIGLHFIPQAKIMNRKIDYLTAPFPIVSAGIAFYLAFSTETDWLSLAALAAVGGAIATLIYGFYMLDAYQKAAAQYQVPYP
;
A
#
# COMPACT_ATOMS: atom_id res chain seq x y z
N MET A 1 -26.04 26.88 3.87
CA MET A 1 -25.78 25.58 3.21
C MET A 1 -26.82 24.60 3.73
N ASN A 2 -27.82 24.28 2.92
CA ASN A 2 -28.99 23.50 3.33
C ASN A 2 -28.56 22.03 3.51
N LYS A 3 -28.78 21.42 4.68
CA LYS A 3 -28.54 19.98 4.90
C LYS A 3 -29.64 19.23 4.14
N ARG A 4 -29.38 18.91 2.87
CA ARG A 4 -30.25 18.02 2.09
C ARG A 4 -30.24 16.67 2.80
N THR A 5 -31.39 16.25 3.32
CA THR A 5 -31.60 14.89 3.82
C THR A 5 -31.61 13.96 2.62
N LEU A 6 -30.51 13.24 2.40
CA LEU A 6 -30.42 12.19 1.39
C LEU A 6 -31.45 11.12 1.72
N ASN A 7 -32.08 10.55 0.69
CA ASN A 7 -32.95 9.39 0.88
C ASN A 7 -32.09 8.11 1.09
N GLN A 8 -32.72 7.01 1.51
CA GLN A 8 -32.02 5.77 1.84
C GLN A 8 -31.26 5.17 0.64
N GLU A 9 -31.75 5.40 -0.58
CA GLU A 9 -31.15 4.90 -1.82
C GLU A 9 -29.88 5.70 -2.18
N GLU A 10 -29.94 7.03 -2.06
CA GLU A 10 -28.78 7.92 -2.22
C GLU A 10 -27.68 7.61 -1.17
N ILE A 11 -28.07 7.36 0.09
CA ILE A 11 -27.16 6.93 1.16
C ILE A 11 -26.48 5.60 0.81
N SER A 12 -27.26 4.62 0.35
CA SER A 12 -26.76 3.29 -0.03
C SER A 12 -25.79 3.38 -1.21
N GLN A 13 -26.09 4.23 -2.20
CA GLN A 13 -25.24 4.47 -3.37
C GLN A 13 -23.94 5.19 -3.01
N GLU A 14 -24.00 6.27 -2.22
CA GLU A 14 -22.81 6.99 -1.75
C GLU A 14 -21.88 6.07 -0.94
N TYR A 15 -22.46 5.31 -0.01
CA TYR A 15 -21.71 4.31 0.75
C TYR A 15 -21.10 3.25 -0.17
N GLY A 16 -21.85 2.72 -1.14
CA GLY A 16 -21.37 1.74 -2.10
C GLY A 16 -20.14 2.21 -2.87
N ILE A 17 -20.14 3.46 -3.35
CA ILE A 17 -18.99 4.07 -4.04
C ILE A 17 -17.76 4.11 -3.13
N ILE A 18 -17.91 4.60 -1.90
CA ILE A 18 -16.81 4.72 -0.94
C ILE A 18 -16.30 3.33 -0.54
N ALA A 19 -17.19 2.44 -0.13
CA ALA A 19 -16.88 1.10 0.36
C ALA A 19 -16.13 0.27 -0.70
N ARG A 20 -16.57 0.30 -1.96
CA ARG A 20 -15.91 -0.44 -3.05
C ARG A 20 -14.54 0.14 -3.42
N SER A 21 -14.32 1.44 -3.22
CA SER A 21 -13.00 2.05 -3.45
C SER A 21 -11.99 1.71 -2.34
N ILE A 22 -12.44 1.59 -1.09
CA ILE A 22 -11.58 1.38 0.09
C ILE A 22 -11.27 -0.10 0.32
N ALA A 23 -12.27 -0.97 0.23
CA ALA A 23 -12.18 -2.38 0.60
C ALA A 23 -11.01 -3.17 -0.03
N PRO A 24 -10.71 -3.05 -1.34
CA PRO A 24 -9.64 -3.85 -1.95
C PRO A 24 -8.23 -3.35 -1.59
N ILE A 25 -8.09 -2.16 -1.01
CA ILE A 25 -6.77 -1.57 -0.78
C ILE A 25 -6.03 -2.30 0.36
N GLY A 26 -6.73 -2.71 1.41
CA GLY A 26 -6.13 -3.49 2.50
C GLY A 26 -5.57 -4.85 2.02
N LEU A 27 -6.27 -5.51 1.09
CA LEU A 27 -5.80 -6.72 0.42
C LEU A 27 -4.47 -6.47 -0.31
N MET A 28 -4.40 -5.40 -1.09
CA MET A 28 -3.17 -5.02 -1.81
C MET A 28 -2.02 -4.71 -0.85
N MET A 29 -2.29 -4.03 0.27
CA MET A 29 -1.27 -3.74 1.28
C MET A 29 -0.72 -5.01 1.93
N ALA A 30 -1.55 -6.01 2.23
CA ALA A 30 -1.09 -7.28 2.79
C ALA A 30 -0.15 -8.03 1.83
N VAL A 31 -0.43 -8.01 0.53
CA VAL A 31 0.44 -8.61 -0.50
C VAL A 31 1.80 -7.90 -0.54
N PHE A 32 1.81 -6.57 -0.63
CA PHE A 32 3.06 -5.81 -0.63
C PHE A 32 3.85 -5.97 0.67
N ASN A 33 3.18 -5.95 1.83
CA ASN A 33 3.87 -6.14 3.10
C ASN A 33 4.54 -7.51 3.18
N THR A 34 3.91 -8.56 2.64
CA THR A 34 4.50 -9.91 2.57
C THR A 34 5.75 -9.88 1.68
N ALA A 35 5.68 -9.23 0.51
CA ALA A 35 6.82 -9.09 -0.40
C ALA A 35 8.00 -8.33 0.24
N TYR A 36 7.73 -7.29 1.04
CA TYR A 36 8.76 -6.56 1.78
C TYR A 36 9.33 -7.36 2.95
N SER A 37 8.48 -7.88 3.82
CA SER A 37 8.90 -8.51 5.08
C SER A 37 9.60 -9.86 4.91
N LEU A 38 9.38 -10.56 3.79
CA LEU A 38 10.02 -11.83 3.50
C LEU A 38 11.56 -11.75 3.55
N TRP A 39 12.13 -10.62 3.14
CA TRP A 39 13.58 -10.41 3.10
C TRP A 39 14.23 -10.36 4.48
N PHE A 40 13.47 -10.05 5.52
CA PHE A 40 14.00 -9.99 6.88
C PHE A 40 14.56 -11.35 7.32
N GLY A 41 13.83 -12.44 7.03
CA GLY A 41 14.26 -13.80 7.38
C GLY A 41 15.56 -14.22 6.71
N PHE A 42 15.73 -13.85 5.43
CA PHE A 42 16.96 -14.15 4.69
C PHE A 42 18.16 -13.31 5.13
N ALA A 43 17.94 -12.05 5.53
CA ALA A 43 19.03 -11.15 5.91
C ALA A 43 19.47 -11.31 7.37
N TRP A 44 18.54 -11.50 8.31
CA TRP A 44 18.83 -11.41 9.75
C TRP A 44 18.61 -12.72 10.51
N GLY A 45 18.50 -13.84 9.78
CA GLY A 45 18.33 -15.17 10.36
C GLY A 45 17.10 -15.26 11.27
N ILE A 46 17.26 -15.85 12.46
CA ILE A 46 16.16 -16.12 13.39
C ILE A 46 15.41 -14.84 13.78
N ALA A 47 16.13 -13.75 14.08
CA ALA A 47 15.50 -12.48 14.41
C ALA A 47 14.63 -11.96 13.25
N GLY A 48 15.14 -12.07 12.03
CA GLY A 48 14.40 -11.74 10.81
C GLY A 48 13.13 -12.57 10.61
N TRP A 49 13.20 -13.89 10.84
CA TRP A 49 12.05 -14.78 10.75
C TRP A 49 10.99 -14.49 11.83
N ILE A 50 11.41 -14.12 13.04
CA ILE A 50 10.47 -13.68 14.09
C ILE A 50 9.73 -12.41 13.65
N ILE A 51 10.45 -11.41 13.13
CA ILE A 51 9.83 -10.18 12.62
C ILE A 51 8.87 -10.51 11.47
N PHE A 52 9.29 -11.34 10.52
CA PHE A 52 8.44 -11.79 9.42
C PHE A 52 7.16 -12.49 9.92
N ALA A 53 7.28 -13.38 10.92
CA ALA A 53 6.14 -14.07 11.51
C ALA A 53 5.15 -13.08 12.16
N LEU A 54 5.65 -12.09 12.89
CA LEU A 54 4.81 -11.04 13.48
C LEU A 54 4.10 -10.22 12.40
N THR A 55 4.81 -9.83 11.34
CA THR A 55 4.19 -9.11 10.21
C THR A 55 3.20 -9.96 9.45
N ALA A 56 3.43 -11.28 9.34
CA ALA A 56 2.53 -12.22 8.69
C ALA A 56 1.21 -12.37 9.47
N ILE A 57 1.25 -12.38 10.81
CA ILE A 57 0.04 -12.37 11.64
C ILE A 57 -0.80 -11.12 11.37
N CYS A 58 -0.16 -9.94 11.35
CA CYS A 58 -0.84 -8.70 10.99
C CYS A 58 -1.42 -8.75 9.57
N ASN A 59 -0.69 -9.31 8.61
CA ASN A 59 -1.16 -9.44 7.23
C ASN A 59 -2.36 -10.38 7.11
N ILE A 60 -2.37 -11.51 7.85
CA ILE A 60 -3.50 -12.42 7.86
C ILE A 60 -4.73 -11.70 8.41
N TYR A 61 -4.60 -10.94 9.50
CA TYR A 61 -5.69 -10.12 10.01
C TYR A 61 -6.19 -9.12 8.96
N ILE A 62 -5.30 -8.32 8.37
CA ILE A 62 -5.66 -7.33 7.35
C ILE A 62 -6.32 -8.00 6.14
N LEU A 63 -5.80 -9.14 5.69
CA LEU A 63 -6.33 -9.92 4.59
C LEU A 63 -7.74 -10.40 4.87
N CYS A 64 -7.96 -11.06 6.01
CA CYS A 64 -9.26 -11.57 6.42
C CYS A 64 -10.30 -10.43 6.55
N SER A 65 -9.95 -9.34 7.23
CA SER A 65 -10.83 -8.18 7.38
C SER A 65 -11.12 -7.51 6.03
N SER A 66 -10.12 -7.36 5.15
CA SER A 66 -10.31 -6.78 3.81
C SER A 66 -11.22 -7.66 2.95
N LEU A 67 -11.08 -8.99 3.02
CA LEU A 67 -11.95 -9.92 2.32
C LEU A 67 -13.40 -9.84 2.83
N SER A 68 -13.60 -9.69 4.14
CA SER A 68 -14.92 -9.42 4.73
C SER A 68 -15.50 -8.10 4.19
N ASN A 69 -14.71 -7.03 4.22
CA ASN A 69 -15.10 -5.71 3.71
C ASN A 69 -15.43 -5.73 2.21
N ILE A 70 -14.70 -6.49 1.39
CA ILE A 70 -14.99 -6.65 -0.05
C ILE A 70 -16.32 -7.37 -0.24
N ARG A 71 -16.58 -8.45 0.50
CA ARG A 71 -17.84 -9.20 0.42
C ARG A 71 -19.02 -8.31 0.83
N HIS A 72 -18.86 -7.56 1.91
CA HIS A 72 -19.84 -6.58 2.37
C HIS A 72 -20.08 -5.47 1.34
N ALA A 73 -19.01 -4.83 0.83
CA ALA A 73 -19.12 -3.75 -0.16
C ALA A 73 -19.80 -4.17 -1.47
N ARG A 74 -19.73 -5.46 -1.85
CA ARG A 74 -20.42 -5.98 -3.04
C ARG A 74 -21.94 -5.98 -2.92
N GLN A 75 -22.49 -5.93 -1.71
CA GLN A 75 -23.93 -5.87 -1.48
C GLN A 75 -24.54 -4.51 -1.84
N PHE A 76 -23.70 -3.49 -1.97
CA PHE A 76 -24.11 -2.12 -2.30
C PHE A 76 -23.76 -1.83 -3.75
N GLU A 77 -24.71 -1.28 -4.50
CA GLU A 77 -24.46 -0.81 -5.85
C GLU A 77 -23.54 0.41 -5.82
N ALA A 78 -22.56 0.43 -6.72
CA ALA A 78 -21.69 1.57 -6.93
C ALA A 78 -21.67 1.89 -8.41
N HIS A 79 -22.18 3.05 -8.76
CA HIS A 79 -22.11 3.56 -10.11
C HIS A 79 -20.80 4.32 -10.30
N GLU A 80 -20.20 4.18 -11.48
CA GLU A 80 -19.00 4.92 -11.81
C GLU A 80 -19.34 6.40 -11.96
N THR A 81 -18.69 7.25 -11.17
CA THR A 81 -18.79 8.71 -11.28
C THR A 81 -17.66 9.26 -12.16
N GLU A 82 -17.83 10.45 -12.74
CA GLU A 82 -16.75 11.12 -13.50
C GLU A 82 -15.47 11.27 -12.68
N ASP A 83 -15.60 11.59 -11.39
CA ASP A 83 -14.47 11.68 -10.47
C ASP A 83 -13.77 10.33 -10.29
N SER A 84 -14.53 9.24 -10.08
CA SER A 84 -13.94 7.89 -9.97
C SER A 84 -13.21 7.46 -11.25
N ARG A 85 -13.74 7.82 -12.43
CA ARG A 85 -13.11 7.56 -13.73
C ARG A 85 -11.82 8.37 -13.90
N ARG A 86 -11.84 9.65 -13.53
CA ARG A 86 -10.65 10.52 -13.55
C ARG A 86 -9.56 9.96 -12.63
N ILE A 87 -9.92 9.60 -11.40
CA ILE A 87 -9.02 9.00 -10.41
C ILE A 87 -8.43 7.69 -10.97
N GLY A 88 -9.28 6.79 -11.50
CA GLY A 88 -8.85 5.54 -12.09
C GLY A 88 -7.84 5.72 -13.22
N ARG A 89 -8.08 6.69 -14.13
CA ARG A 89 -7.14 7.01 -15.21
C ARG A 89 -5.81 7.55 -14.68
N GLN A 90 -5.84 8.48 -13.74
CA GLN A 90 -4.63 9.07 -13.17
C GLN A 90 -3.81 8.03 -12.38
N MET A 91 -4.48 7.20 -11.57
CA MET A 91 -3.86 6.09 -10.86
C MET A 91 -3.32 5.02 -11.81
N GLY A 92 -4.00 4.75 -12.92
CA GLY A 92 -3.53 3.82 -13.96
C GLY A 92 -2.23 4.30 -14.61
N ILE A 93 -2.16 5.59 -14.97
CA ILE A 93 -0.93 6.20 -15.51
C ILE A 93 0.19 6.15 -14.47
N LEU A 94 -0.07 6.60 -13.25
CA LEU A 94 0.92 6.62 -12.18
C LEU A 94 1.46 5.22 -11.88
N SER A 95 0.56 4.24 -11.71
CA SER A 95 0.92 2.83 -11.48
C SER A 95 1.69 2.24 -12.66
N GLY A 96 1.24 2.53 -13.89
CA GLY A 96 1.92 2.11 -15.11
C GLY A 96 3.37 2.59 -15.14
N ILE A 97 3.60 3.87 -14.85
CA ILE A 97 4.96 4.44 -14.77
C ILE A 97 5.77 3.75 -13.66
N SER A 98 5.26 3.72 -12.43
CA SER A 98 5.98 3.18 -11.28
C SER A 98 6.36 1.70 -11.45
N TYR A 99 5.41 0.85 -11.82
CA TYR A 99 5.67 -0.59 -11.97
C TYR A 99 6.50 -0.90 -13.21
N SER A 100 6.34 -0.16 -14.31
CA SER A 100 7.24 -0.31 -15.48
C SER A 100 8.67 0.07 -15.13
N SER A 101 8.88 1.17 -14.39
CA SER A 101 10.22 1.55 -13.91
C SER A 101 10.83 0.47 -13.02
N ILE A 102 10.05 -0.13 -12.12
CA ILE A 102 10.52 -1.24 -11.27
C ILE A 102 10.98 -2.43 -12.13
N TRP A 103 10.17 -2.87 -13.09
CA TRP A 103 10.53 -4.00 -13.96
C TRP A 103 11.75 -3.72 -14.82
N ILE A 104 11.83 -2.53 -15.43
CA ILE A 104 12.98 -2.12 -16.23
C ILE A 104 14.26 -2.17 -15.39
N LEU A 105 14.24 -1.64 -14.16
CA LEU A 105 15.42 -1.66 -13.29
C LEU A 105 15.77 -3.06 -12.79
N ALA A 106 14.77 -3.86 -12.42
CA ALA A 106 14.97 -5.24 -11.96
C ALA A 106 15.59 -6.12 -13.06
N ILE A 107 15.31 -5.82 -14.34
CA ILE A 107 15.90 -6.51 -15.49
C ILE A 107 17.29 -5.95 -15.79
N ILE A 108 17.46 -4.62 -15.84
CA ILE A 108 18.71 -3.99 -16.28
C ILE A 108 19.84 -4.13 -15.26
N LEU A 109 19.57 -3.90 -13.97
CA LEU A 109 20.62 -3.83 -12.94
C LEU A 109 21.46 -5.11 -12.83
N PRO A 110 20.90 -6.33 -12.88
CA PRO A 110 21.71 -7.56 -12.90
C PRO A 110 22.73 -7.64 -14.04
N PHE A 111 22.41 -7.11 -15.23
CA PHE A 111 23.36 -7.12 -16.36
C PHE A 111 24.63 -6.28 -16.10
N PHE A 112 24.57 -5.37 -15.12
CA PHE A 112 25.68 -4.52 -14.71
C PHE A 112 26.22 -4.87 -13.31
N HIS A 113 25.90 -6.07 -12.79
CA HIS A 113 26.26 -6.48 -11.42
C HIS A 113 25.76 -5.49 -10.35
N GLY A 114 24.58 -4.91 -10.59
CA GLY A 114 23.92 -3.91 -9.76
C GLY A 114 22.83 -4.47 -8.86
N GLU A 115 22.86 -5.76 -8.54
CA GLU A 115 21.78 -6.48 -7.82
C GLU A 115 21.49 -5.85 -6.46
N LYS A 116 22.54 -5.38 -5.78
CA LYS A 116 22.44 -4.69 -4.48
C LYS A 116 21.61 -3.41 -4.51
N TYR A 117 21.36 -2.83 -5.69
CA TYR A 117 20.56 -1.61 -5.85
C TYR A 117 19.09 -1.88 -6.19
N ILE A 118 18.71 -3.11 -6.52
CA ILE A 118 17.35 -3.43 -7.01
C ILE A 118 16.29 -3.09 -5.96
N PHE A 119 16.41 -3.63 -4.75
CA PHE A 119 15.44 -3.40 -3.68
C PHE A 119 15.40 -1.96 -3.16
N PRO A 120 16.56 -1.29 -2.95
CA PRO A 120 16.58 0.14 -2.70
C PRO A 120 15.85 0.97 -3.77
N MET A 121 16.09 0.70 -5.07
CA MET A 121 15.40 1.41 -6.16
C MET A 121 13.90 1.13 -6.17
N LEU A 122 13.49 -0.13 -6.04
CA LEU A 122 12.08 -0.52 -5.99
C LEU A 122 11.37 0.21 -4.86
N THR A 123 11.92 0.14 -3.65
CA THR A 123 11.33 0.75 -2.47
C THR A 123 11.25 2.26 -2.61
N MET A 124 12.30 2.90 -3.15
CA MET A 124 12.30 4.33 -3.43
C MET A 124 11.20 4.73 -4.41
N ILE A 125 11.04 3.99 -5.52
CA ILE A 125 10.00 4.25 -6.52
C ILE A 125 8.61 4.15 -5.91
N ILE A 126 8.36 3.13 -5.07
CA ILE A 126 7.07 2.99 -4.38
C ILE A 126 6.85 4.11 -3.35
N GLY A 127 7.90 4.53 -2.64
CA GLY A 127 7.79 5.67 -1.74
C GLY A 127 7.44 6.97 -2.47
N LEU A 128 8.10 7.22 -3.60
CA LEU A 128 7.81 8.36 -4.47
C LEU A 128 6.43 8.25 -5.12
N HIS A 129 5.93 7.04 -5.41
CA HIS A 129 4.58 6.79 -5.94
C HIS A 129 3.48 7.31 -5.00
N PHE A 130 3.69 7.22 -3.68
CA PHE A 130 2.69 7.69 -2.71
C PHE A 130 2.48 9.22 -2.74
N ILE A 131 3.47 10.01 -3.16
CA ILE A 131 3.36 11.48 -3.20
C ILE A 131 2.32 11.97 -4.23
N PRO A 132 2.38 11.61 -5.53
CA PRO A 132 1.32 11.94 -6.48
C PRO A 132 0.03 11.18 -6.19
N GLN A 133 0.09 9.94 -5.67
CA GLN A 133 -1.11 9.20 -5.24
C GLN A 133 -1.91 10.02 -4.21
N ALA A 134 -1.22 10.63 -3.24
CA ALA A 134 -1.86 11.48 -2.23
C ALA A 134 -2.68 12.62 -2.84
N LYS A 135 -2.16 13.24 -3.90
CA LYS A 135 -2.83 14.31 -4.64
C LYS A 135 -4.01 13.79 -5.47
N ILE A 136 -3.83 12.65 -6.15
CA ILE A 136 -4.85 12.04 -7.01
C ILE A 136 -6.05 11.57 -6.17
N MET A 137 -5.78 10.91 -5.06
CA MET A 137 -6.78 10.33 -4.17
C MET A 137 -7.31 11.34 -3.13
N ASN A 138 -6.66 12.49 -3.00
CA ASN A 138 -6.93 13.51 -1.99
C ASN A 138 -6.91 12.94 -0.55
N ARG A 139 -5.92 12.11 -0.22
CA ARG A 139 -5.78 11.47 1.10
C ARG A 139 -4.47 11.82 1.77
N LYS A 140 -4.54 12.28 3.01
CA LYS A 140 -3.36 12.65 3.82
C LYS A 140 -2.50 11.46 4.23
N ILE A 141 -3.11 10.27 4.38
CA ILE A 141 -2.37 9.06 4.79
C ILE A 141 -1.24 8.73 3.81
N ASP A 142 -1.46 8.97 2.52
CA ASP A 142 -0.47 8.72 1.47
C ASP A 142 0.82 9.56 1.70
N TYR A 143 0.67 10.84 2.09
CA TYR A 143 1.81 11.70 2.47
C TYR A 143 2.48 11.27 3.78
N LEU A 144 1.73 10.69 4.72
CA LEU A 144 2.27 10.19 5.98
C LEU A 144 3.09 8.91 5.76
N THR A 145 2.66 8.05 4.85
CA THR A 145 3.32 6.75 4.61
C THR A 145 4.48 6.84 3.63
N ALA A 146 4.52 7.85 2.73
CA ALA A 146 5.60 8.03 1.75
C ALA A 146 7.03 8.12 2.34
N PRO A 147 7.27 8.83 3.46
CA PRO A 147 8.61 8.99 4.02
C PRO A 147 9.28 7.67 4.44
N PHE A 148 8.53 6.68 4.93
CA PHE A 148 9.12 5.42 5.42
C PHE A 148 9.92 4.67 4.33
N PRO A 149 9.34 4.30 3.17
CA PRO A 149 10.08 3.67 2.08
C PRO A 149 11.16 4.58 1.49
N ILE A 150 10.94 5.90 1.41
CA ILE A 150 11.95 6.85 0.90
C ILE A 150 13.19 6.85 1.80
N VAL A 151 13.02 6.99 3.11
CA VAL A 151 14.12 7.08 4.07
C VAL A 151 14.86 5.75 4.16
N SER A 152 14.15 4.63 4.32
CA SER A 152 14.78 3.30 4.38
C SER A 152 15.56 2.96 3.10
N ALA A 153 15.00 3.25 1.93
CA ALA A 153 15.71 3.12 0.66
C ALA A 153 16.92 4.06 0.57
N GLY A 154 16.80 5.30 1.03
CA GLY A 154 17.90 6.26 1.08
C GLY A 154 19.08 5.79 1.95
N ILE A 155 18.78 5.22 3.12
CA ILE A 155 19.79 4.61 4.00
C ILE A 155 20.43 3.41 3.30
N ALA A 156 19.64 2.54 2.68
CA ALA A 156 20.16 1.39 1.95
C ALA A 156 21.06 1.81 0.77
N PHE A 157 20.70 2.85 0.01
CA PHE A 157 21.59 3.43 -1.01
C PHE A 157 22.90 3.93 -0.42
N TYR A 158 22.81 4.73 0.66
CA TYR A 158 24.00 5.26 1.31
C TYR A 158 24.96 4.12 1.71
N LEU A 159 24.45 3.05 2.33
CA LEU A 159 25.27 1.89 2.69
C LEU A 159 25.79 1.13 1.47
N ALA A 160 24.99 0.97 0.43
CA ALA A 160 25.40 0.31 -0.81
C ALA A 160 26.60 1.00 -1.49
N PHE A 161 26.73 2.32 -1.33
CA PHE A 161 27.84 3.12 -1.85
C PHE A 161 29.02 3.26 -0.87
N SER A 162 28.78 3.22 0.44
CA SER A 162 29.79 3.52 1.46
C SER A 162 30.42 2.29 2.11
N THR A 163 29.86 1.10 1.89
CA THR A 163 30.28 -0.14 2.55
C THR A 163 30.18 -1.36 1.64
N GLU A 164 30.83 -2.45 2.03
CA GLU A 164 30.72 -3.78 1.40
C GLU A 164 29.53 -4.59 1.96
N THR A 165 28.44 -3.92 2.35
CA THR A 165 27.25 -4.60 2.87
C THR A 165 26.65 -5.50 1.78
N ASP A 166 26.31 -6.73 2.14
CA ASP A 166 25.73 -7.70 1.22
C ASP A 166 24.34 -7.28 0.73
N TRP A 167 23.94 -7.80 -0.43
CA TRP A 167 22.71 -7.40 -1.09
C TRP A 167 21.44 -7.81 -0.34
N LEU A 168 21.45 -8.91 0.44
CA LEU A 168 20.29 -9.35 1.22
C LEU A 168 20.04 -8.39 2.38
N SER A 169 21.11 -7.99 3.09
CA SER A 169 21.04 -6.99 4.16
C SER A 169 20.53 -5.65 3.65
N LEU A 170 21.00 -5.20 2.48
CA LEU A 170 20.52 -3.97 1.85
C LEU A 170 19.06 -4.07 1.41
N ALA A 171 18.66 -5.22 0.86
CA ALA A 171 17.28 -5.47 0.46
C ALA A 171 16.32 -5.45 1.67
N ALA A 172 16.67 -6.16 2.74
CA ALA A 172 15.92 -6.17 3.99
C ALA A 172 15.83 -4.77 4.61
N LEU A 173 16.94 -4.02 4.64
CA LEU A 173 16.95 -2.66 5.19
C LEU A 173 16.05 -1.71 4.40
N ALA A 174 16.11 -1.74 3.06
CA ALA A 174 15.18 -0.98 2.23
C ALA A 174 13.74 -1.41 2.50
N ALA A 175 13.47 -2.71 2.58
CA ALA A 175 12.13 -3.24 2.77
C ALA A 175 11.46 -2.85 4.10
N VAL A 176 12.22 -2.46 5.13
CA VAL A 176 11.67 -2.00 6.42
C VAL A 176 10.63 -0.88 6.23
N GLY A 177 10.96 0.15 5.45
CA GLY A 177 10.06 1.27 5.27
C GLY A 177 8.82 0.90 4.46
N GLY A 178 8.96 0.03 3.46
CA GLY A 178 7.84 -0.55 2.72
C GLY A 178 6.90 -1.35 3.62
N ALA A 179 7.45 -2.19 4.50
CA ALA A 179 6.67 -2.99 5.44
C ALA A 179 5.92 -2.13 6.46
N ILE A 180 6.59 -1.13 7.06
CA ILE A 180 5.95 -0.19 7.99
C ILE A 180 4.83 0.59 7.29
N ALA A 181 5.11 1.16 6.11
CA ALA A 181 4.13 1.92 5.36
C ALA A 181 2.89 1.08 5.04
N THR A 182 3.07 -0.13 4.50
CA THR A 182 1.96 -1.01 4.12
C THR A 182 1.16 -1.52 5.32
N LEU A 183 1.77 -1.76 6.48
CA LEU A 183 1.04 -2.08 7.71
C LEU A 183 0.19 -0.89 8.20
N ILE A 184 0.79 0.29 8.35
CA ILE A 184 0.07 1.52 8.74
C ILE A 184 -1.10 1.75 7.80
N TYR A 185 -0.84 1.64 6.49
CA TYR A 185 -1.85 1.83 5.47
C TYR A 185 -2.96 0.78 5.55
N GLY A 186 -2.61 -0.49 5.70
CA GLY A 186 -3.57 -1.59 5.80
C GLY A 186 -4.54 -1.38 6.95
N PHE A 187 -4.04 -1.10 8.17
CA PHE A 187 -4.88 -0.81 9.33
C PHE A 187 -5.71 0.46 9.15
N TYR A 188 -5.12 1.51 8.60
CA TYR A 188 -5.83 2.75 8.31
C TYR A 188 -7.04 2.51 7.38
N MET A 189 -6.89 1.66 6.36
CA MET A 189 -7.98 1.38 5.42
C MET A 189 -9.10 0.54 6.04
N LEU A 190 -8.78 -0.34 7.00
CA LEU A 190 -9.80 -1.04 7.78
C LEU A 190 -10.60 -0.07 8.65
N ASP A 191 -9.91 0.82 9.37
CA ASP A 191 -10.54 1.86 10.20
C ASP A 191 -11.37 2.84 9.35
N ALA A 192 -10.85 3.27 8.20
CA ALA A 192 -11.57 4.13 7.27
C ALA A 192 -12.86 3.47 6.76
N TYR A 193 -12.81 2.17 6.48
CA TYR A 193 -14.00 1.41 6.07
C TYR A 193 -15.04 1.34 7.21
N GLN A 194 -14.60 1.03 8.44
CA GLN A 194 -15.47 0.99 9.62
C GLN A 194 -16.14 2.34 9.88
N LYS A 195 -15.37 3.42 9.82
CA LYS A 195 -15.88 4.79 9.98
C LYS A 195 -16.89 5.16 8.90
N ALA A 196 -16.65 4.76 7.65
CA ALA A 196 -17.61 4.96 6.58
C ALA A 196 -18.93 4.20 6.86
N ALA A 197 -18.86 2.93 7.28
CA ALA A 197 -20.05 2.16 7.62
C ALA A 197 -20.85 2.83 8.76
N ALA A 198 -20.17 3.29 9.81
CA ALA A 198 -20.80 4.00 10.93
C ALA A 198 -21.43 5.34 10.51
N GLN A 199 -20.74 6.12 9.66
CA GLN A 199 -21.23 7.42 9.17
C GLN A 199 -22.54 7.27 8.39
N TYR A 200 -22.64 6.22 7.56
CA TYR A 200 -23.81 5.93 6.74
C TYR A 200 -24.81 4.98 7.42
N GLN A 201 -24.61 4.66 8.71
CA GLN A 201 -25.47 3.79 9.52
C GLN A 201 -25.69 2.39 8.91
N VAL A 202 -24.67 1.90 8.19
CA VAL A 202 -24.65 0.56 7.61
C VAL A 202 -24.03 -0.42 8.63
N PRO A 203 -24.65 -1.57 8.91
CA PRO A 203 -24.06 -2.58 9.78
C PRO A 203 -22.67 -3.00 9.30
N TYR A 204 -21.67 -3.00 10.19
CA TYR A 204 -20.33 -3.46 9.88
C TYR A 204 -20.17 -4.94 10.28
N PRO A 205 -19.64 -5.81 9.41
CA PRO A 205 -19.46 -7.24 9.67
C PRO A 205 -18.33 -7.56 10.65
#